data_AF-U1N418-F1
#
_entry.id   AF-U1N418-F1
#
_cell.length_a   1.000
_cell.length_b   1.000
_cell.length_c   1.000
_cell.angle_alpha   90.00
_cell.angle_beta   90.00
_cell.angle_gamma   90.00
#
_symmetry.space_group_name_H-M   'P 1'
#
loop_
_entity.id
_entity.type
_entity.pdbx_description
1 polymer ?
#
loop_
_entity_poly.entity_id
_entity_poly.type
_entity_poly.pdbx_seq_one_letter_code
_entity_poly.pdbx_strand_id
1 'polypeptide(L)'
;MTEYYDYVLGLIPLALFGLSGGLIEFGLTLPQAVPLAAGVAAGIVGHALFINGPVSATLEPRSDRSHSQSGSVESASSGHRDDNPSMSAD
;
A
#
# COMPACT_ATOMS: atom_id res chain seq x y z
N MET A 1 -16.78 3.23 -1.77
CA MET A 1 -16.31 4.42 -1.06
C MET A 1 -15.27 5.03 -1.96
N THR A 2 -15.58 6.14 -2.62
CA THR A 2 -14.59 6.85 -3.44
C THR A 2 -13.73 7.64 -2.46
N GLU A 3 -12.49 7.23 -2.30
CA GLU A 3 -11.57 7.85 -1.35
C GLU A 3 -11.10 9.21 -1.87
N TYR A 4 -10.64 10.09 -0.98
CA TYR A 4 -10.14 11.43 -1.35
C TYR A 4 -9.10 11.38 -2.49
N TYR A 5 -8.27 10.33 -2.50
CA TYR A 5 -7.26 10.08 -3.53
C TYR A 5 -7.85 9.71 -4.89
N ASP A 6 -9.02 9.09 -4.96
CA ASP A 6 -9.67 8.77 -6.24
C ASP A 6 -10.09 10.06 -6.97
N TYR A 7 -10.49 11.10 -6.23
CA TYR A 7 -10.79 12.41 -6.80
C TYR A 7 -9.51 13.11 -7.28
N VAL A 8 -8.44 13.11 -6.49
CA VAL A 8 -7.15 13.68 -6.91
C VAL A 8 -6.63 12.97 -8.16
N LEU A 9 -6.74 11.63 -8.20
CA LEU A 9 -6.33 10.80 -9.33
C LEU A 9 -7.16 11.10 -10.59
N GLY A 10 -8.46 11.39 -10.46
CA GLY A 10 -9.31 11.80 -11.58
C GLY A 10 -9.07 13.24 -12.04
N LEU A 11 -8.72 14.15 -11.12
CA LEU A 11 -8.49 15.57 -11.43
C LEU A 11 -7.22 15.82 -12.23
N ILE A 12 -6.17 15.01 -12.08
CA ILE A 12 -4.91 15.14 -12.84
C ILE A 12 -5.12 14.95 -14.36
N PRO A 13 -5.67 13.83 -14.85
CA PRO A 13 -5.93 13.65 -16.27
C PRO A 13 -7.00 14.61 -16.77
N LEU A 14 -8.00 14.95 -15.95
CA LEU A 14 -9.01 15.94 -16.31
C LEU A 14 -8.40 17.33 -16.54
N ALA A 15 -7.50 17.77 -15.65
CA ALA A 15 -6.79 19.04 -15.80
C ALA A 15 -5.83 18.98 -17.01
N LEU A 16 -5.09 17.89 -17.19
CA LEU A 16 -4.17 17.79 -18.33
C LEU A 16 -4.91 17.80 -19.67
N PHE A 17 -5.91 16.95 -19.85
CA PHE A 17 -6.61 16.81 -21.12
C PHE A 17 -7.66 17.90 -21.35
N GLY A 18 -8.46 18.20 -20.32
CA GLY A 18 -9.52 19.19 -20.40
C GLY A 18 -8.98 20.61 -20.53
N LEU A 19 -7.98 20.98 -19.70
CA LEU A 19 -7.40 22.31 -19.78
C LEU A 19 -6.56 22.46 -21.05
N SER A 20 -5.70 21.49 -21.41
CA SER A 20 -4.95 21.59 -22.67
C SER A 20 -5.86 21.68 -23.89
N GLY A 21 -6.91 20.85 -23.96
CA GLY A 21 -7.91 20.90 -25.04
C GLY A 21 -8.63 22.25 -25.11
N GLY A 22 -9.10 22.75 -23.97
CA GLY A 22 -9.73 24.08 -23.90
C GLY A 22 -8.78 25.20 -24.33
N LEU A 23 -7.53 25.19 -23.87
CA LEU A 23 -6.53 26.19 -24.24
C LEU A 23 -6.23 26.18 -25.75
N ILE A 24 -6.26 25.02 -26.40
CA ILE A 24 -6.12 24.91 -27.86
C ILE A 24 -7.31 25.57 -28.57
N GLU A 25 -8.54 25.40 -28.07
CA GLU A 25 -9.71 26.12 -28.60
C GLU A 25 -9.61 27.64 -28.41
N PHE A 26 -8.96 28.11 -27.35
CA PHE A 26 -8.63 29.53 -27.16
C PHE A 26 -7.49 30.04 -28.06
N GLY A 27 -6.94 29.19 -28.93
CA GLY A 27 -5.92 29.57 -29.92
C GLY A 27 -4.48 29.47 -29.41
N LEU A 28 -4.25 28.86 -28.24
CA LEU A 28 -2.89 28.56 -27.79
C LEU A 28 -2.34 27.35 -28.52
N THR A 29 -1.06 27.39 -28.86
CA THR A 29 -0.38 26.25 -29.48
C THR A 29 -0.12 25.15 -28.45
N LEU A 30 -0.08 23.89 -28.90
CA LEU A 30 0.18 22.73 -28.05
C LEU A 30 1.37 22.89 -27.08
N PRO A 31 2.56 23.38 -27.50
CA PRO A 31 3.68 23.58 -26.58
C PRO A 31 3.47 24.68 -25.52
N GLN A 32 2.48 25.57 -25.68
CA GLN A 32 2.10 26.55 -24.66
C GLN A 32 0.99 26.02 -23.74
N ALA A 33 0.01 25.31 -24.30
CA ALA A 33 -1.13 24.78 -23.57
C ALA A 33 -0.71 23.69 -22.57
N VAL A 34 0.17 22.77 -22.99
CA VAL A 34 0.62 21.64 -22.17
C VAL A 34 1.31 22.06 -20.86
N PRO A 35 2.35 22.92 -20.86
CA PRO A 35 2.99 23.35 -19.61
C PRO A 35 2.05 24.18 -18.70
N LEU A 36 1.10 24.95 -19.25
CA LEU A 36 0.10 25.67 -18.46
C LEU A 36 -0.85 24.70 -17.74
N ALA A 37 -1.39 23.71 -18.45
CA ALA A 37 -2.23 22.67 -17.87
C ALA A 37 -1.46 21.82 -16.84
N ALA A 38 -0.19 21.51 -17.13
CA ALA A 38 0.68 20.80 -16.20
C ALA A 38 0.92 21.60 -14.90
N GLY A 39 1.04 22.93 -14.97
CA GLY A 39 1.16 23.79 -13.79
C GLY A 39 -0.07 23.70 -12.88
N VAL A 40 -1.27 23.70 -13.45
CA VAL A 40 -2.52 23.52 -12.69
C VAL A 40 -2.59 22.12 -12.07
N ALA A 41 -2.23 21.07 -12.82
CA ALA A 41 -2.17 19.70 -12.31
C ALA A 41 -1.18 19.56 -11.14
N ALA A 42 0.00 20.17 -11.27
CA ALA A 42 1.00 20.22 -10.19
C ALA A 42 0.47 20.95 -8.94
N GLY A 43 -0.31 22.02 -9.13
CA GLY A 43 -1.01 22.71 -8.04
C GLY A 43 -2.03 21.84 -7.32
N ILE A 44 -2.80 21.03 -8.04
CA ILE A 44 -3.75 20.07 -7.46
C ILE A 44 -3.01 19.00 -6.64
N VAL A 45 -1.94 18.43 -7.20
CA VAL A 45 -1.08 17.47 -6.48
C VAL A 45 -0.47 18.11 -5.24
N GLY A 46 0.09 19.31 -5.37
CA GLY A 46 0.63 20.08 -4.25
C GLY A 46 -0.42 20.34 -3.17
N HIS A 47 -1.61 20.79 -3.55
CA HIS A 47 -2.71 21.01 -2.61
C HIS A 47 -3.07 19.72 -1.86
N ALA A 48 -3.14 18.57 -2.55
CA ALA A 48 -3.42 17.29 -1.92
C ALA A 48 -2.32 16.85 -0.94
N LEU A 49 -1.05 17.06 -1.29
CA LEU A 49 0.09 16.74 -0.42
C LEU A 49 0.15 17.65 0.82
N PHE A 50 -0.25 18.90 0.70
CA PHE A 50 -0.27 19.83 1.83
C PHE A 50 -1.52 19.64 2.71
N ILE A 51 -2.68 19.32 2.13
CA ILE A 51 -3.90 19.09 2.91
C ILE A 51 -3.83 17.75 3.66
N ASN A 52 -3.25 16.72 3.02
CA ASN A 52 -3.16 15.38 3.58
C ASN A 52 -1.70 15.05 3.93
N GLY A 53 -1.06 15.96 4.67
CA GLY A 53 0.37 16.02 4.99
C GLY A 53 1.05 14.65 5.03
N PRO A 54 2.28 14.52 4.47
CA PRO A 54 2.87 13.26 4.06
C PRO A 54 2.66 12.18 5.11
N VAL A 55 1.70 11.30 4.85
CA VAL A 55 1.51 10.08 5.64
C VAL A 55 2.85 9.35 5.59
N SER A 56 3.45 9.15 6.75
CA SER A 56 4.61 8.25 6.85
C SER A 56 4.18 6.97 6.18
N ALA A 57 4.85 6.61 5.09
CA ALA A 57 4.64 5.33 4.45
C ALA A 57 5.07 4.28 5.47
N THR A 58 4.15 3.88 6.34
CA THR A 58 4.29 2.68 7.12
C THR A 58 4.29 1.58 6.09
N LEU A 59 5.50 1.17 5.70
CA LEU A 59 5.75 -0.12 5.10
C LEU A 59 5.20 -1.13 6.09
N GLU A 60 3.91 -1.46 6.02
CA GLU A 60 3.39 -2.62 6.73
C GLU A 60 4.19 -3.80 6.19
N PRO A 61 4.98 -4.48 7.05
CA PRO A 61 5.60 -5.72 6.63
C PRO A 61 4.47 -6.63 6.22
N ARG A 62 4.44 -7.01 4.94
CA ARG A 62 3.58 -8.06 4.43
C ARG A 62 3.86 -9.28 5.29
N SER A 63 3.01 -9.46 6.29
CA SER A 63 3.00 -10.63 7.13
C SER A 63 2.46 -11.71 6.23
N ASP A 64 3.37 -12.46 5.60
CA ASP A 64 3.12 -13.76 5.02
C ASP A 64 2.55 -14.67 6.12
N ARG A 65 1.28 -14.46 6.47
CA ARG A 65 0.44 -15.44 7.16
C ARG A 65 -0.05 -16.44 6.11
N SER A 66 0.91 -17.06 5.43
CA SER A 66 0.68 -18.27 4.66
C SER A 66 0.83 -19.45 5.61
N HIS A 67 -0.32 -19.88 6.15
CA HIS A 67 -0.57 -21.26 6.56
C HIS A 67 0.37 -21.89 7.60
N SER A 68 0.28 -21.43 8.85
CA SER A 68 0.57 -22.26 10.04
C SER A 68 -0.73 -22.90 10.56
N GLN A 69 -1.43 -23.64 9.71
CA GLN A 69 -2.52 -24.50 10.13
C GLN A 69 -2.63 -25.69 9.17
N SER A 70 -1.94 -26.77 9.49
CA SER A 70 -2.35 -28.16 9.26
C SER A 70 -1.17 -29.08 9.57
N GLY A 71 -1.10 -29.61 10.80
CA GLY A 71 -0.04 -30.54 11.16
C GLY A 71 0.00 -30.92 12.63
N SER A 72 -1.17 -31.16 13.23
CA SER A 72 -1.27 -31.93 14.48
C SER A 72 -0.73 -33.35 14.23
N VAL A 73 0.48 -33.64 14.70
CA VAL A 73 1.02 -34.98 15.03
C VAL A 73 2.14 -34.74 16.04
N GLU A 74 1.89 -34.71 17.34
CA GLU A 74 1.89 -35.90 18.20
C GLU A 74 2.93 -36.94 17.77
N SER A 75 4.17 -36.77 18.25
CA SER A 75 5.11 -37.88 18.47
C SER A 75 6.10 -37.47 19.55
N ALA A 76 5.94 -38.16 20.68
CA ALA A 76 6.55 -37.87 21.96
C ALA A 76 8.08 -37.83 21.90
N SER A 77 8.63 -36.68 22.27
CA SER A 77 9.99 -36.55 22.79
C SER A 77 9.89 -35.91 24.16
N SER A 78 9.58 -36.75 25.15
CA SER A 78 9.67 -36.42 26.57
C SER A 78 10.45 -37.53 27.20
N GLY A 79 11.78 -37.40 27.14
CA GLY A 79 12.67 -38.25 27.91
C GLY A 79 12.48 -38.05 29.42
N HIS A 80 13.18 -38.91 30.14
CA HIS A 80 13.66 -38.68 31.50
C HIS A 80 12.65 -38.92 32.62
N ARG A 81 12.70 -40.12 33.21
CA ARG A 81 12.69 -40.34 34.67
C ARG A 81 12.87 -41.82 35.07
N ASP A 82 13.95 -42.02 35.83
CA ASP A 82 14.07 -42.83 37.05
C ASP A 82 14.18 -44.36 36.97
N ASP A 83 15.43 -44.78 37.19
CA ASP A 83 15.87 -46.09 37.65
C ASP A 83 15.11 -46.54 38.90
N ASN A 84 14.47 -47.72 38.85
CA ASN A 84 14.06 -48.44 40.04
C ASN A 84 14.74 -49.82 40.04
N PRO A 85 15.72 -50.09 40.92
CA PRO A 85 16.34 -51.40 41.03
C PRO A 85 15.33 -52.36 41.66
N SER A 86 14.82 -53.30 40.88
CA SER A 86 14.00 -54.41 41.39
C SER A 86 14.83 -55.23 42.39
N MET A 87 14.47 -55.12 43.66
CA MET A 87 14.89 -56.01 44.74
C MET A 87 14.69 -57.47 44.34
N SER A 88 15.79 -58.21 44.33
CA SER A 88 15.83 -59.67 44.40
C SER A 88 15.57 -60.11 45.84
N ALA A 89 14.44 -60.77 46.12
CA ALA A 89 14.20 -61.60 47.29
C ALA A 89 12.91 -62.42 47.12
N ASP A 90 13.03 -63.65 46.60
CA ASP A 90 12.68 -64.94 47.25
C ASP A 90 12.71 -66.08 46.20
#